data_AF-A0A2V1B3U2-F1
#
_entry.id   AF-A0A2V1B3U2-F1
#
_cell.length_a   1.000
_cell.length_b   1.000
_cell.length_c   1.000
_cell.angle_alpha   90.00
_cell.angle_beta   90.00
_cell.angle_gamma   90.00
#
_symmetry.space_group_name_H-M   'P 1'
#
loop_
_entity.id
_entity.type
_entity.pdbx_description
1 polymer ?
#
loop_
_entity_poly.entity_id
_entity_poly.type
_entity_poly.pdbx_seq_one_letter_code
_entity_poly.pdbx_strand_id
1 'polypeptide(L)'
;ICINQEDEKERSAQVGFMGEIYACAKRVVVWIGRADGESEPAIRFLGEIGEAYAFFSYDQMRDWDALDELLCRPWFSRTWVVQEVWKASD
;
A
#
# COMPACT_ATOMS: atom_id res chain seq x y z
N ILE A 1 13.64 -2.88 -11.71
CA ILE A 1 14.79 -3.12 -10.82
C ILE A 1 14.58 -4.48 -10.18
N CYS A 2 15.58 -5.35 -10.19
CA CYS A 2 15.52 -6.66 -9.53
C CYS A 2 16.52 -6.62 -8.39
N ILE A 3 16.06 -6.84 -7.16
CA ILE A 3 16.92 -6.88 -5.98
C ILE A 3 17.22 -8.34 -5.69
N ASN A 4 18.49 -8.73 -5.72
CA ASN A 4 18.89 -10.03 -5.23
C ASN A 4 18.69 -10.09 -3.71
N GLN A 5 17.77 -10.94 -3.25
CA GLN A 5 17.48 -11.06 -1.82
C GLN A 5 18.55 -11.84 -1.04
N GLU A 6 19.38 -12.62 -1.74
CA GLU A 6 20.43 -13.46 -1.18
C GLU A 6 21.78 -12.74 -1.01
N ASP A 7 21.99 -11.61 -1.71
CA ASP A 7 23.16 -10.75 -1.53
C ASP A 7 22.82 -9.57 -0.62
N GLU A 8 23.30 -9.61 0.63
CA GLU A 8 22.99 -8.57 1.61
C GLU A 8 23.59 -7.21 1.27
N LYS A 9 24.73 -7.17 0.58
CA LYS A 9 25.40 -5.91 0.21
C LYS A 9 24.65 -5.25 -0.93
N GLU A 10 24.32 -6.02 -1.97
CA GLU A 10 23.48 -5.55 -3.07
C GLU A 10 22.10 -5.13 -2.55
N ARG A 11 21.44 -5.99 -1.76
CA ARG A 11 20.13 -5.70 -1.17
C ARG A 11 20.14 -4.40 -0.41
N SER A 12 21.10 -4.20 0.49
CA SER A 12 21.22 -2.98 1.29
C SER A 12 21.42 -1.74 0.41
N ALA A 13 22.26 -1.84 -0.62
CA ALA A 13 22.49 -0.74 -1.56
C ALA A 13 21.22 -0.41 -2.37
N GLN A 14 20.56 -1.42 -2.95
CA GLN A 14 19.34 -1.26 -3.74
C GLN A 14 18.18 -0.70 -2.90
N VAL A 15 18.02 -1.22 -1.69
CA VAL A 15 17.08 -0.71 -0.69
C VAL A 15 17.34 0.77 -0.39
N GLY A 16 18.60 1.18 -0.30
CA GLY A 16 18.99 2.58 -0.11
C GLY A 16 18.43 3.53 -1.18
N PHE A 17 18.31 3.05 -2.43
CA PHE A 17 17.76 3.82 -3.56
C PHE A 17 16.23 3.80 -3.65
N MET A 18 15.52 2.90 -2.95
CA MET A 18 14.07 2.73 -3.11
C MET A 18 13.29 4.01 -2.82
N GLY A 19 13.75 4.83 -1.86
CA GLY A 19 13.12 6.13 -1.58
C GLY A 19 13.14 7.08 -2.79
N GLU A 20 14.27 7.19 -3.49
CA GLU A 20 14.39 8.04 -4.69
C GLU A 20 13.63 7.45 -5.88
N ILE A 21 13.65 6.12 -6.02
CA ILE A 21 12.90 5.41 -7.06
C ILE A 21 11.41 5.69 -6.91
N TYR A 22 10.87 5.61 -5.69
CA TYR A 22 9.47 5.92 -5.43
C TYR A 22 9.16 7.39 -5.61
N ALA A 23 10.02 8.31 -5.15
CA ALA A 23 9.84 9.74 -5.35
C ALA A 23 9.80 10.13 -6.84
N CYS A 24 10.58 9.45 -7.69
CA CYS A 24 10.62 9.73 -9.12
C CYS A 24 9.56 8.95 -9.94
N ALA A 25 8.79 8.06 -9.31
CA ALA A 25 7.83 7.21 -10.01
C ALA A 25 6.53 7.99 -10.31
N LYS A 26 6.16 8.07 -11.59
CA LYS A 26 4.85 8.62 -11.99
C LYS A 26 3.66 7.78 -11.49
N ARG A 27 3.89 6.49 -11.25
CA ARG A 27 2.89 5.54 -10.76
C ARG A 27 3.61 4.35 -10.12
N VAL A 28 3.13 3.95 -8.95
CA VAL A 28 3.57 2.72 -8.26
C VAL A 28 2.44 1.70 -8.35
N VAL A 29 2.76 0.47 -8.72
CA VAL A 29 1.81 -0.65 -8.75
C VAL A 29 2.29 -1.68 -7.74
N VAL A 30 1.44 -2.00 -6.77
CA VAL A 30 1.75 -2.92 -5.67
C VAL A 30 0.88 -4.17 -5.76
N TRP A 31 1.45 -5.32 -5.39
CA TRP A 31 0.73 -6.59 -5.29
C TRP A 31 0.40 -6.87 -3.83
N ILE A 32 -0.88 -6.76 -3.47
CA ILE A 32 -1.39 -6.93 -2.10
C ILE A 32 -1.99 -8.33 -1.85
N GLY A 33 -1.64 -9.33 -2.66
CA GLY A 33 -2.17 -10.70 -2.58
C GLY A 33 -3.28 -10.99 -3.58
N ARG A 34 -3.82 -12.21 -3.51
CA ARG A 34 -4.94 -12.64 -4.37
C ARG A 34 -6.23 -11.93 -3.95
N ALA A 35 -7.13 -11.76 -4.91
CA ALA A 35 -8.48 -11.30 -4.61
C ALA A 35 -9.26 -12.35 -3.81
N ASP A 36 -10.05 -11.88 -2.87
CA ASP A 36 -10.98 -12.63 -2.01
C ASP A 36 -12.30 -11.85 -1.89
N GLY A 37 -13.22 -12.32 -1.05
CA GLY A 37 -14.56 -11.71 -0.88
C GLY A 37 -14.53 -10.25 -0.42
N GLU A 38 -13.46 -9.83 0.27
CA GLU A 38 -13.32 -8.50 0.86
C GLU A 38 -12.54 -7.54 -0.03
N SER A 39 -11.82 -8.04 -1.02
CA SER A 39 -10.97 -7.23 -1.89
C SER A 39 -11.75 -6.15 -2.65
N GLU A 40 -12.88 -6.52 -3.25
CA GLU A 40 -13.67 -5.63 -4.09
C GLU A 40 -14.38 -4.53 -3.26
N PRO A 41 -15.09 -4.84 -2.16
CA PRO A 41 -15.63 -3.82 -1.27
C PRO A 41 -14.56 -2.88 -0.72
N ALA A 42 -13.42 -3.42 -0.27
CA ALA A 42 -12.34 -2.62 0.30
C ALA A 42 -11.71 -1.66 -0.71
N ILE A 43 -11.45 -2.11 -1.94
CA ILE A 43 -10.87 -1.25 -3.00
C ILE A 43 -11.85 -0.16 -3.42
N ARG A 44 -13.14 -0.47 -3.52
CA ARG A 44 -14.17 0.52 -3.81
C ARG A 44 -14.24 1.58 -2.73
N PHE A 45 -14.29 1.15 -1.46
CA PHE A 45 -14.37 2.05 -0.32
C PHE A 45 -13.11 2.93 -0.18
N LEU A 46 -11.92 2.40 -0.48
CA LEU A 46 -10.69 3.20 -0.59
C LEU A 46 -10.80 4.32 -1.63
N GLY A 47 -11.42 4.05 -2.78
CA GLY A 47 -11.67 5.08 -3.80
C GLY A 47 -12.62 6.17 -3.31
N GLU A 48 -13.67 5.81 -2.59
CA GLU A 48 -14.63 6.75 -1.99
C GLU A 48 -13.99 7.64 -0.93
N ILE A 49 -13.11 7.08 -0.08
CA ILE A 49 -12.30 7.85 0.90
C ILE A 49 -11.34 8.81 0.17
N GLY A 50 -10.68 8.36 -0.89
CA GLY A 50 -9.63 9.12 -1.57
C GLY A 50 -10.15 10.29 -2.40
N GLU A 51 -11.31 10.14 -3.04
CA GLU A 51 -11.91 11.21 -3.85
C GLU A 51 -12.66 12.25 -3.02
N ALA A 52 -12.91 11.97 -1.75
CA ALA A 52 -13.82 12.80 -0.99
C ALA A 52 -13.34 13.08 0.44
N TYR A 53 -13.33 14.36 0.79
CA TYR A 53 -13.74 14.82 2.13
C TYR A 53 -15.23 14.48 2.39
N ALA A 54 -15.74 13.35 1.86
CA ALA A 54 -17.16 13.05 1.89
C ALA A 54 -17.55 12.73 3.32
N PHE A 55 -18.57 13.46 3.73
CA PHE A 55 -19.53 13.13 4.77
C PHE A 55 -19.83 11.62 4.77
N PHE A 56 -19.05 10.85 5.54
CA PHE A 56 -19.26 9.42 5.68
C PHE A 56 -20.66 9.18 6.23
N SER A 57 -21.48 8.41 5.52
CA SER A 57 -22.72 7.91 6.12
C SER A 57 -22.34 6.93 7.22
N TYR A 58 -22.96 7.05 8.40
CA TYR A 58 -22.63 6.26 9.59
C TYR A 58 -22.94 4.75 9.47
N ASP A 59 -23.45 4.28 8.32
CA ASP A 59 -24.02 2.94 8.13
C ASP A 59 -23.09 1.96 7.37
N GLN A 60 -21.82 2.30 7.15
CA GLN A 60 -20.88 1.47 6.36
C GLN A 60 -20.00 0.54 7.20
N MET A 61 -20.50 -0.03 8.29
CA MET A 61 -19.70 -0.89 9.18
C MET A 61 -19.03 -2.05 8.40
N ARG A 62 -19.72 -2.59 7.38
CA ARG A 62 -19.20 -3.67 6.53
C ARG A 62 -18.05 -3.27 5.61
N ASP A 63 -18.05 -2.03 5.10
CA ASP A 63 -16.98 -1.54 4.23
C ASP A 63 -15.72 -1.23 5.04
N TRP A 64 -15.88 -0.77 6.28
CA TRP A 64 -14.79 -0.65 7.24
C TRP A 64 -14.19 -2.01 7.61
N ASP A 65 -15.00 -3.05 7.82
CA ASP A 65 -14.51 -4.41 8.08
C ASP A 65 -13.70 -4.95 6.88
N ALA A 66 -14.20 -4.76 5.66
CA ALA A 66 -13.49 -5.18 4.44
C ALA A 66 -12.16 -4.43 4.28
N LEU A 67 -12.15 -3.13 4.58
CA LEU A 67 -10.93 -2.33 4.58
C LEU A 67 -9.92 -2.78 5.63
N ASP A 68 -10.37 -3.06 6.85
CA ASP A 68 -9.52 -3.56 7.93
C ASP A 68 -8.87 -4.91 7.55
N GLU A 69 -9.66 -5.83 6.96
CA GLU A 69 -9.14 -7.11 6.48
C GLU A 69 -8.11 -6.94 5.36
N LEU A 70 -8.34 -6.00 4.43
CA LEU A 70 -7.39 -5.67 3.37
C LEU A 70 -6.08 -5.13 3.95
N LEU A 71 -6.15 -4.21 4.92
CA LEU A 71 -5.00 -3.58 5.57
C LEU A 71 -4.25 -4.54 6.51
N CYS A 72 -4.89 -5.61 6.97
CA CYS A 72 -4.24 -6.68 7.73
C CYS A 72 -3.41 -7.65 6.88
N ARG A 73 -3.44 -7.54 5.54
CA ARG A 73 -2.71 -8.48 4.69
C ARG A 73 -1.19 -8.40 4.90
N PRO A 74 -0.46 -9.52 4.67
CA PRO A 74 0.97 -9.59 4.90
C PRO A 74 1.78 -8.48 4.22
N TRP A 75 1.32 -7.97 3.06
CA TRP A 75 1.98 -6.86 2.38
C TRP A 75 2.08 -5.59 3.25
N PHE A 76 1.00 -5.21 3.95
CA PHE A 76 0.95 -4.01 4.79
C PHE A 76 1.73 -4.15 6.09
N SER A 77 1.88 -5.39 6.60
CA SER A 77 2.69 -5.67 7.79
C SER A 77 4.20 -5.60 7.55
N ARG A 78 4.64 -5.45 6.29
CA ARG A 78 6.07 -5.35 5.96
C ARG A 78 6.59 -3.96 6.30
N THR A 79 7.77 -3.91 6.92
CA THR A 79 8.49 -2.72 7.41
C THR A 79 8.61 -1.55 6.41
N TRP A 80 8.40 -1.78 5.11
CA TRP A 80 8.56 -0.80 4.04
C TRP A 80 7.41 0.20 3.89
N VAL A 81 6.22 -0.06 4.44
CA VAL A 81 5.06 0.86 4.39
C VAL A 81 5.37 2.22 5.04
N VAL A 82 6.19 2.22 6.10
CA VAL A 82 6.59 3.47 6.77
C VAL A 82 7.48 4.34 5.88
N GLN A 83 8.33 3.75 5.03
CA GLN A 83 9.17 4.52 4.12
C GLN A 83 8.39 5.06 2.92
N GLU A 84 7.40 4.33 2.40
CA GLU A 84 6.54 4.77 1.29
C GLU A 84 5.63 5.95 1.69
N VAL A 85 5.10 5.95 2.92
CA VAL A 85 4.23 7.02 3.42
C VAL A 85 5.02 8.26 3.89
N TRP A 86 6.21 8.10 4.50
CA TRP A 86 6.99 9.23 5.02
C TRP A 86 7.87 9.92 3.97
N LYS A 87 8.33 9.22 2.93
CA LYS A 87 9.18 9.82 1.88
C LYS A 87 8.42 10.26 0.63
N ALA A 88 7.13 9.94 0.53
CA ALA A 88 6.25 10.62 -0.40
C ALA A 88 5.99 12.03 0.15
N SER A 89 6.83 12.98 -0.25
CA SER A 89 6.62 14.40 0.01
C SER A 89 6.96 15.19 -1.26
N ASP A 90 5.95 15.95 -1.69
CA ASP A 90 5.78 16.80 -2.89
C ASP A 90 5.76 16.15 -4.28
#